data_AF-A0A2S7KPN3-F1
#
_entry.id   AF-A0A2S7KPN3-F1
#
_cell.length_a   1.000
_cell.length_b   1.000
_cell.length_c   1.000
_cell.angle_alpha   90.00
_cell.angle_beta   90.00
_cell.angle_gamma   90.00
#
_symmetry.space_group_name_H-M   'P 1'
#
loop_
_entity.id
_entity.type
_entity.pdbx_description
1 polymer ?
#
loop_
_entity_poly.entity_id
_entity_poly.type
_entity_poly.pdbx_seq_one_letter_code
_entity_poly.pdbx_strand_id
1 'polypeptide(L)'
;MLGGFVNGMITSLKNNKRERTTAFDKEKKRFNPTYGDFVDHKKMSPREFQRFRKRLEMGRQKSERHNRILVGIMAFLFIGLLIALALL
;
A
#
# COMPACT_ATOMS: atom_id res chain seq x y z
N MET A 1 -47.49 -43.25 -4.01
CA MET A 1 -46.09 -43.64 -3.70
C MET A 1 -45.05 -42.67 -4.28
N LEU A 2 -45.23 -41.34 -4.17
CA LEU A 2 -44.27 -40.33 -4.67
C LEU A 2 -43.61 -39.51 -3.55
N GLY A 3 -44.27 -39.38 -2.39
CA GLY A 3 -43.75 -38.60 -1.24
C GLY A 3 -42.48 -39.19 -0.61
N GLY A 4 -42.33 -40.52 -0.58
CA GLY A 4 -41.13 -41.17 -0.03
C GLY A 4 -39.86 -40.91 -0.87
N PHE A 5 -39.99 -40.88 -2.19
CA PHE A 5 -38.89 -40.59 -3.11
C PHE A 5 -38.41 -39.14 -3.01
N VAL A 6 -39.35 -38.19 -2.98
CA VAL A 6 -39.03 -36.76 -2.84
C VAL A 6 -38.39 -36.49 -1.48
N ASN A 7 -38.90 -37.11 -0.41
CA ASN A 7 -38.35 -36.91 0.93
C ASN A 7 -36.95 -37.54 1.09
N GLY A 8 -36.71 -38.70 0.46
CA GLY A 8 -35.38 -39.30 0.37
C GLY A 8 -34.38 -38.43 -0.40
N MET A 9 -34.83 -37.81 -1.50
CA MET A 9 -34.01 -36.90 -2.29
C MET A 9 -33.67 -35.62 -1.51
N ILE A 10 -34.65 -35.02 -0.82
CA ILE A 10 -34.43 -33.85 0.04
C ILE A 10 -33.46 -34.18 1.17
N THR A 11 -33.57 -35.36 1.77
CA THR A 11 -32.70 -35.81 2.86
C THR A 11 -31.27 -36.07 2.35
N SER A 12 -31.13 -36.66 1.16
CA SER A 12 -29.84 -36.84 0.49
C SER A 12 -29.16 -35.48 0.18
N LEU A 13 -29.91 -34.50 -0.34
CA LEU A 13 -29.42 -33.15 -0.58
C LEU A 13 -29.00 -32.43 0.71
N LYS A 14 -29.76 -32.60 1.80
CA LYS A 14 -29.43 -32.05 3.11
C LYS A 14 -28.17 -32.69 3.70
N ASN A 15 -28.05 -34.02 3.62
CA ASN A 15 -26.89 -34.75 4.14
C ASN A 15 -25.62 -34.53 3.30
N ASN A 16 -25.78 -34.27 1.99
CA ASN A 16 -24.67 -33.97 1.08
C ASN A 16 -24.36 -32.47 0.98
N LYS A 17 -25.06 -31.63 1.76
CA LYS A 17 -24.77 -30.20 1.89
C LYS A 17 -23.49 -30.04 2.72
N ARG A 18 -22.35 -30.26 2.09
CA ARG A 18 -21.04 -29.94 2.65
C ARG A 18 -20.84 -28.44 2.54
N GLU A 19 -20.54 -27.77 3.66
CA GLU A 19 -19.95 -26.43 3.61
C GLU A 19 -18.57 -26.53 2.96
N ARG A 20 -18.51 -26.28 1.65
CA ARG A 20 -17.26 -26.26 0.91
C ARG A 20 -16.57 -24.95 1.21
N THR A 21 -15.62 -24.99 2.15
CA THR A 21 -14.67 -23.90 2.32
C THR A 21 -13.77 -23.86 1.08
N THR A 22 -13.86 -22.78 0.32
CA THR A 22 -12.96 -22.56 -0.83
C THR A 22 -11.60 -22.08 -0.34
N ALA A 23 -10.56 -22.18 -1.18
CA ALA A 23 -9.25 -21.61 -0.86
C ALA A 23 -9.36 -20.11 -0.52
N PHE A 24 -10.31 -19.41 -1.15
CA PHE A 24 -10.59 -17.99 -0.93
C PHE A 24 -11.35 -17.70 0.38
N ASP A 25 -12.12 -18.66 0.91
CA ASP A 25 -12.77 -18.51 2.22
C ASP A 25 -11.76 -18.57 3.38
N LYS A 26 -10.64 -19.28 3.18
CA LYS A 26 -9.53 -19.36 4.16
C LYS A 26 -8.64 -18.12 4.17
N GLU A 27 -8.69 -17.30 3.12
CA GLU A 27 -7.78 -16.16 2.94
C GLU A 27 -8.22 -14.87 3.66
N LYS A 28 -9.31 -14.89 4.42
CA LYS A 28 -9.67 -13.74 5.27
C LYS A 28 -8.66 -13.43 6.39
N LYS A 29 -7.68 -14.30 6.62
CA LYS A 29 -6.54 -14.03 7.51
C LYS A 29 -5.22 -14.30 6.78
N ARG A 30 -4.93 -13.54 5.72
CA ARG A 30 -3.56 -13.42 5.21
C ARG A 30 -2.72 -12.55 6.17
N PHE A 31 -2.53 -13.03 7.40
CA PHE A 31 -1.52 -12.48 8.30
C PHE A 31 -0.20 -13.16 7.94
N ASN A 32 0.70 -12.42 7.29
CA ASN A 32 2.04 -12.91 7.04
C ASN A 32 2.95 -12.38 8.16
N PRO A 33 3.63 -13.23 8.96
CA PRO A 33 4.48 -12.76 10.05
C PRO A 33 5.65 -11.87 9.57
N THR A 34 6.06 -11.98 8.31
CA THR A 34 7.10 -11.16 7.70
C THR A 34 6.57 -9.83 7.13
N TYR A 35 5.31 -9.80 6.66
CA TYR A 35 4.77 -8.65 5.91
C TYR A 35 3.51 -8.00 6.54
N GLY A 36 3.00 -8.53 7.64
CA GLY A 36 1.78 -8.08 8.32
C GLY A 36 0.48 -8.49 7.61
N ASP A 37 -0.63 -7.86 8.01
CA ASP A 37 -1.93 -8.03 7.37
C ASP A 37 -1.95 -7.39 5.98
N PHE A 38 -2.58 -8.06 5.01
CA PHE A 38 -2.84 -7.48 3.70
C PHE A 38 -3.93 -6.40 3.82
N VAL A 39 -3.52 -5.13 3.90
CA VAL A 39 -4.43 -3.99 3.87
C VAL A 39 -4.67 -3.59 2.42
N ASP A 40 -5.87 -3.83 1.90
CA ASP A 40 -6.28 -3.36 0.58
C ASP A 40 -6.42 -1.82 0.58
N HIS A 41 -5.34 -1.14 0.18
CA HIS A 41 -5.31 0.33 0.05
C HIS A 41 -6.04 0.85 -1.20
N LYS A 42 -6.67 -0.02 -2.01
CA LYS A 42 -7.38 0.39 -3.24
C LYS A 42 -8.59 1.28 -2.96
N LYS A 43 -9.09 1.29 -1.71
CA LYS A 43 -10.17 2.18 -1.22
C LYS A 43 -9.70 3.02 -0.03
N MET A 44 -8.71 3.90 -0.23
CA MET A 44 -8.35 4.90 0.77
C MET A 44 -9.50 5.90 0.97
N SER A 45 -9.90 6.19 2.20
CA SER A 45 -10.93 7.20 2.43
C SER A 45 -10.43 8.60 2.01
N PRO A 46 -11.30 9.55 1.64
CA PRO A 46 -10.88 10.88 1.21
C PRO A 46 -10.00 11.61 2.24
N ARG A 47 -10.26 11.38 3.54
CA ARG A 47 -9.49 11.95 4.65
C ARG A 47 -8.08 11.37 4.75
N GLU A 48 -7.96 10.06 4.53
CA GLU A 48 -6.66 9.38 4.54
C GLU A 48 -5.85 9.79 3.31
N PHE A 49 -6.48 9.93 2.14
CA PHE A 49 -5.81 10.38 0.92
C PHE A 49 -5.22 11.79 1.06
N GLN A 50 -5.94 12.71 1.71
CA GLN A 50 -5.40 14.04 2.01
C GLN A 50 -4.18 13.98 2.94
N ARG A 51 -4.20 13.11 3.97
CA ARG A 51 -3.03 12.90 4.84
C ARG A 51 -1.85 12.32 4.07
N PHE A 52 -2.10 11.38 3.16
CA PHE A 52 -1.09 10.79 2.29
C PHE A 52 -0.45 11.83 1.36
N ARG A 53 -1.26 12.67 0.70
CA ARG A 53 -0.76 13.78 -0.12
C ARG A 53 0.14 14.73 0.68
N LYS A 54 -0.31 15.15 1.86
CA LYS A 54 0.48 16.03 2.74
C LYS A 54 1.83 15.39 3.13
N ARG A 55 1.87 14.09 3.41
CA ARG A 55 3.11 13.37 3.72
C ARG A 55 4.08 13.34 2.53
N LEU A 56 3.58 13.07 1.33
CA LEU A 56 4.37 13.08 0.09
C LEU A 56 4.98 14.46 -0.18
N GLU A 57 4.19 15.51 0.00
CA GLU A 57 4.62 16.89 -0.23
C GLU A 57 5.68 17.34 0.77
N MET A 58 5.51 17.00 2.06
CA MET A 58 6.52 17.26 3.09
C MET A 58 7.84 16.53 2.84
N GLY A 59 7.78 15.28 2.35
CA GLY A 59 8.98 14.51 2.00
C GLY A 59 9.76 15.17 0.86
N ARG A 60 9.07 15.60 -0.20
CA ARG A 60 9.67 16.34 -1.31
C ARG A 60 10.27 17.66 -0.87
N GLN A 61 9.58 18.44 -0.03
CA GLN A 61 10.09 19.72 0.45
C GLN A 61 11.38 19.58 1.29
N LYS A 62 11.52 18.52 2.09
CA LYS A 62 12.78 18.28 2.83
C LYS A 62 13.95 17.99 1.90
N SER A 63 13.74 17.14 0.88
CA SER A 63 14.78 16.80 -0.10
C SER A 63 15.18 18.01 -0.94
N GLU A 64 14.20 18.80 -1.36
CA GLU A 64 14.41 20.03 -2.15
C GLU A 64 15.24 21.08 -1.38
N ARG A 65 14.95 21.27 -0.09
CA ARG A 65 15.70 22.24 0.75
C ARG A 65 17.16 21.82 0.92
N HIS A 66 17.42 20.54 1.16
CA HIS A 66 18.78 20.05 1.32
C HIS A 66 19.59 20.21 0.01
N ASN A 67 18.99 19.83 -1.13
CA ASN A 67 19.63 20.00 -2.43
C ASN A 67 19.90 21.48 -2.76
N ARG A 68 18.97 22.40 -2.47
CA ARG A 68 19.19 23.83 -2.70
C ARG A 68 20.35 24.40 -1.88
N ILE A 69 20.48 23.97 -0.62
CA ILE A 69 21.58 24.40 0.25
C ILE A 69 22.92 23.90 -0.31
N LEU A 70 23.00 22.62 -0.67
CA LEU A 70 24.22 22.04 -1.24
C LEU A 70 24.63 22.72 -2.56
N VAL A 71 23.67 22.95 -3.46
CA VAL A 71 23.92 23.65 -4.73
C VAL A 71 24.37 25.09 -4.46
N GLY A 72 23.78 25.79 -3.49
CA GLY A 72 24.18 27.15 -3.11
C GLY A 72 25.62 27.22 -2.59
N ILE A 73 26.02 26.27 -1.73
CA ILE A 73 27.39 26.19 -1.20
C ILE A 73 28.38 25.91 -2.35
N MET A 74 28.06 24.95 -3.23
CA MET A 74 28.89 24.62 -4.39
C MET A 74 29.07 25.82 -5.32
N ALA A 75 27.98 26.55 -5.61
CA ALA A 75 28.03 27.74 -6.44
C ALA A 75 28.89 28.84 -5.81
N PHE A 76 28.78 29.06 -4.50
CA PHE A 76 29.58 30.04 -3.78
C PHE A 76 31.08 29.73 -3.84
N LEU A 77 31.46 28.47 -3.58
CA LEU A 77 32.85 28.03 -3.67
C LEU A 77 33.40 28.17 -5.09
N PHE A 78 32.59 27.84 -6.09
CA PHE A 78 32.99 27.94 -7.50
C PHE A 78 33.24 29.40 -7.92
N ILE A 79 32.36 30.32 -7.52
CA ILE A 79 32.54 31.76 -7.78
C ILE A 79 33.77 32.28 -7.04
N GLY A 80 33.96 31.90 -5.77
CA GLY A 80 35.14 32.28 -4.99
C GLY A 80 36.46 31.82 -5.63
N LEU A 81 36.49 30.59 -6.16
CA LEU A 81 37.65 30.06 -6.89
C LEU A 81 37.94 30.87 -8.15
N LEU A 82 36.91 31.20 -8.95
CA LEU A 82 37.08 32.00 -10.17
C LEU A 82 37.64 33.39 -9.87
N ILE A 83 37.16 34.04 -8.81
CA ILE A 83 37.66 35.35 -8.39
C ILE A 83 39.12 35.25 -7.92
N ALA A 84 39.45 34.23 -7.12
CA ALA A 84 40.81 34.01 -6.66
C ALA A 84 41.79 33.77 -7.80
N LEU A 85 41.39 32.99 -8.82
CA LEU A 85 42.18 32.77 -10.04
C LEU A 85 42.31 34.03 -10.91
N ALA A 86 41.30 34.90 -10.93
CA ALA A 86 41.33 36.14 -11.70
C ALA A 86 42.18 37.25 -11.04
N LEU A 87 42.39 37.16 -9.72
CA LEU A 87 43.22 38.10 -8.95
C LEU A 87 44.68 37.65 -8.82
N LEU A 88 44.98 36.40 -9.17
CA LEU A 88 46.33 35.83 -9.23
C LEU A 88 46.98 36.15 -10.58
#